data_AF-A0A447MUF8-F1
#
_entry.id   AF-A0A447MUF8-F1
#
_cell.length_a   1.000
_cell.length_b   1.000
_cell.length_c   1.000
_cell.angle_alpha   90.00
_cell.angle_beta   90.00
_cell.angle_gamma   90.00
#
_symmetry.space_group_name_H-M   'P 1'
#
loop_
_entity.id
_entity.type
_entity.pdbx_description
1 polymer ?
#
loop_
_entity_poly.entity_id
_entity_poly.type
_entity_poly.pdbx_seq_one_letter_code
_entity_poly.pdbx_strand_id
1 'polypeptide(L)'
;MKHKLMRIGLRGDAVSNNHFMYMQATLLKAGDVAMGVSHSGTSPETVHSLRLARQAGATTVAITHNLGSPLCEEADFCLINGNRQGMLQGDSIGTKAAQLFVFDLLYTLLVQSSPEQARESKLRTMNAPGHDKIIPFTYRRHFPFLSMSLLDAL
;
A
#
# COMPACT_ATOMS: atom_id res chain seq x y z
N MET A 1 3.33 6.96 -1.47
CA MET A 1 2.91 6.11 -0.34
C MET A 1 4.08 5.36 0.32
N LYS A 2 4.84 4.54 -0.41
CA LYS A 2 6.03 3.79 0.09
C LYS A 2 6.90 4.56 1.10
N HIS A 3 7.45 5.71 0.71
CA HIS A 3 8.30 6.50 1.59
C HIS A 3 7.58 7.03 2.84
N LYS A 4 6.29 7.36 2.75
CA LYS A 4 5.50 7.80 3.91
C LYS A 4 5.32 6.65 4.91
N LEU A 5 4.99 5.45 4.44
CA LEU A 5 4.88 4.25 5.27
C LEU A 5 6.20 3.93 5.98
N MET A 6 7.33 4.00 5.28
CA MET A 6 8.65 3.77 5.88
C MET A 6 8.95 4.72 7.04
N ARG A 7 8.54 6.00 6.95
CA ARG A 7 8.74 6.99 8.03
C ARG A 7 7.96 6.66 9.31
N ILE A 8 6.92 5.83 9.23
CA ILE A 8 6.13 5.38 10.37
C ILE A 8 6.41 3.91 10.73
N GLY A 9 7.52 3.36 10.23
CA GLY A 9 7.96 2.00 10.57
C GLY A 9 7.23 0.89 9.82
N LEU A 10 6.34 1.23 8.88
CA LEU A 10 5.64 0.26 8.05
C LEU A 10 6.47 -0.09 6.81
N ARG A 11 6.62 -1.39 6.57
CA ARG A 11 7.24 -1.90 5.34
C ARG A 11 6.23 -1.80 4.21
N GLY A 12 6.62 -1.16 3.12
CA GLY A 12 5.82 -1.11 1.91
C GLY A 12 6.73 -1.04 0.69
N ASP A 13 6.24 -1.56 -0.42
CA ASP A 13 6.89 -1.42 -1.72
C ASP A 13 5.93 -0.79 -2.73
N ALA A 14 6.47 -0.29 -3.84
CA ALA A 14 5.71 0.26 -4.94
C ALA A 14 6.40 -0.15 -6.24
N VAL A 15 5.73 -1.00 -7.00
CA VAL A 15 6.25 -1.61 -8.21
C VAL A 15 5.33 -1.28 -9.37
N SER A 16 5.89 -0.79 -10.47
CA SER A 16 5.16 -0.46 -11.70
C SER A 16 5.53 -1.34 -12.89
N ASN A 17 6.56 -2.18 -12.75
CA ASN A 17 6.94 -3.16 -13.77
C ASN A 17 6.15 -4.46 -13.56
N ASN A 18 5.46 -4.90 -14.61
CA ASN A 18 4.54 -6.04 -14.57
C ASN A 18 5.19 -7.34 -14.07
N HIS A 19 6.42 -7.64 -14.50
CA HIS A 19 7.12 -8.86 -14.09
C HIS A 19 7.38 -8.87 -12.58
N PHE A 20 7.87 -7.76 -12.03
CA PHE A 20 8.09 -7.63 -10.59
C PHE A 20 6.79 -7.57 -9.79
N MET A 21 5.72 -6.97 -10.33
CA MET A 21 4.39 -6.97 -9.70
C MET A 21 3.90 -8.41 -9.49
N TYR A 22 3.96 -9.25 -10.52
CA TYR A 22 3.53 -10.65 -10.43
C TYR A 22 4.37 -11.46 -9.45
N MET A 23 5.70 -11.29 -9.50
CA MET A 23 6.61 -11.97 -8.57
C MET A 23 6.34 -11.56 -7.12
N GLN A 24 6.11 -10.28 -6.83
CA GLN A 24 5.80 -9.86 -5.47
C GLN A 24 4.42 -10.37 -5.03
N ALA A 25 3.41 -10.24 -5.88
CA ALA A 25 2.04 -10.64 -5.56
C ALA A 25 1.91 -12.12 -5.20
N THR A 26 2.60 -13.00 -5.92
CA THR A 26 2.60 -14.46 -5.65
C THR A 26 3.32 -14.84 -4.36
N LEU A 27 4.16 -13.96 -3.81
CA LEU A 27 4.91 -14.18 -2.57
C LEU A 27 4.25 -13.56 -1.33
N LEU A 28 3.12 -12.89 -1.50
CA LEU A 28 2.33 -12.38 -0.38
C LEU A 28 1.68 -13.53 0.40
N LYS A 29 1.14 -13.21 1.56
CA LYS A 29 0.45 -14.18 2.43
C LYS A 29 -0.62 -13.49 3.28
N ALA A 30 -1.39 -14.30 4.01
CA ALA A 30 -2.30 -13.81 5.03
C ALA A 30 -1.59 -12.84 6.00
N GLY A 31 -2.23 -11.69 6.22
CA GLY A 31 -1.68 -10.58 7.01
C GLY A 31 -0.95 -9.51 6.20
N ASP A 32 -0.62 -9.78 4.94
CA ASP A 32 -0.10 -8.76 4.02
C ASP A 32 -1.25 -8.00 3.33
N VAL A 33 -0.96 -6.81 2.80
CA VAL A 33 -1.91 -5.98 2.05
C VAL A 33 -1.35 -5.63 0.68
N ALA A 34 -2.13 -5.89 -0.37
CA ALA A 34 -1.83 -5.47 -1.74
C ALA A 34 -2.77 -4.34 -2.18
N MET A 35 -2.19 -3.25 -2.71
CA MET A 35 -2.93 -2.12 -3.25
C MET A 35 -2.76 -2.04 -4.77
N GLY A 36 -3.83 -2.26 -5.52
CA GLY A 36 -3.89 -2.04 -6.97
C GLY A 36 -4.35 -0.61 -7.27
N VAL A 37 -3.61 0.11 -8.11
CA VAL A 37 -3.92 1.51 -8.45
C VAL A 37 -4.07 1.62 -9.96
N SER A 38 -5.26 1.96 -10.43
CA SER A 38 -5.52 2.21 -11.85
C SER A 38 -6.70 3.14 -12.01
N HIS A 39 -6.54 4.19 -12.82
CA HIS A 39 -7.60 5.17 -13.05
C HIS A 39 -8.87 4.52 -13.62
N SER A 40 -8.75 3.79 -14.73
CA SER A 40 -9.87 3.08 -15.35
C SER A 40 -10.26 1.79 -14.61
N GLY A 41 -9.33 1.23 -13.83
CA GLY A 41 -9.49 -0.07 -13.20
C GLY A 41 -9.43 -1.25 -14.19
N THR A 42 -8.98 -1.02 -15.42
CA THR A 42 -8.97 -2.03 -16.50
C THR A 42 -7.59 -2.46 -16.95
N SER A 43 -6.51 -1.91 -16.35
CA SER A 43 -5.12 -2.28 -16.67
C SER A 43 -4.89 -3.77 -16.42
N PRO A 44 -4.70 -4.61 -17.48
CA PRO A 44 -4.67 -6.06 -17.33
C PRO A 44 -3.65 -6.55 -16.32
N GLU A 45 -2.49 -5.90 -16.26
CA GLU A 45 -1.39 -6.29 -15.40
C GLU A 45 -1.63 -5.90 -13.94
N THR A 46 -2.25 -4.74 -13.69
CA THR A 46 -2.66 -4.36 -12.33
C THR A 46 -3.75 -5.29 -11.81
N VAL A 47 -4.75 -5.60 -12.65
CA VAL A 47 -5.85 -6.52 -12.30
C VAL A 47 -5.31 -7.92 -12.02
N HIS A 48 -4.46 -8.44 -12.91
CA HIS A 48 -3.86 -9.76 -12.75
C HIS A 48 -2.98 -9.83 -11.49
N SER A 49 -2.16 -8.80 -11.23
CA SER A 49 -1.34 -8.75 -10.04
C SER A 49 -2.18 -8.72 -8.75
N LEU A 50 -3.31 -8.01 -8.74
CA LEU A 50 -4.18 -7.96 -7.56
C LEU A 50 -4.89 -9.31 -7.34
N ARG A 51 -5.31 -9.98 -8.42
CA ARG A 51 -5.83 -11.35 -8.38
C ARG A 51 -4.82 -12.33 -7.77
N LEU A 52 -3.56 -12.27 -8.21
CA LEU A 52 -2.49 -13.12 -7.66
C LEU A 52 -2.29 -12.88 -6.16
N ALA A 53 -2.32 -11.61 -5.73
CA ALA A 53 -2.22 -11.26 -4.31
C ALA A 53 -3.39 -11.83 -3.49
N ARG A 54 -4.62 -11.72 -4.01
CA ARG A 54 -5.81 -12.32 -3.41
C ARG A 54 -5.68 -13.83 -3.26
N GLN A 55 -5.25 -14.51 -4.33
CA GLN A 55 -5.03 -15.97 -4.33
C GLN A 55 -3.94 -16.40 -3.34
N ALA A 56 -2.92 -15.57 -3.12
CA ALA A 56 -1.90 -15.79 -2.12
C ALA A 56 -2.39 -15.54 -0.66
N GLY A 57 -3.63 -15.05 -0.49
CA GLY A 57 -4.27 -14.83 0.81
C GLY A 57 -4.03 -13.45 1.40
N ALA A 58 -3.47 -12.50 0.65
CA ALA A 58 -3.33 -11.12 1.09
C ALA A 58 -4.66 -10.37 1.05
N THR A 59 -4.83 -9.39 1.94
CA THR A 59 -5.95 -8.43 1.83
C THR A 59 -5.71 -7.54 0.62
N THR A 60 -6.73 -7.37 -0.21
CA THR A 60 -6.64 -6.66 -1.49
C THR A 60 -7.44 -5.37 -1.49
N VAL A 61 -6.84 -4.29 -1.98
CA VAL A 61 -7.46 -2.96 -2.02
C VAL A 61 -7.30 -2.38 -3.42
N ALA A 62 -8.40 -1.96 -4.04
CA ALA A 62 -8.41 -1.22 -5.30
C ALA A 62 -8.53 0.28 -5.05
N ILE A 63 -7.70 1.08 -5.73
CA ILE A 63 -7.82 2.54 -5.82
C ILE A 63 -8.07 2.90 -7.27
N THR A 64 -9.30 3.34 -7.56
CA THR A 64 -9.77 3.55 -8.94
C THR A 64 -10.89 4.57 -9.00
N HIS A 65 -11.16 5.11 -10.20
CA HIS A 65 -12.33 5.96 -10.43
C HIS A 65 -13.58 5.15 -10.79
N ASN A 66 -13.43 3.88 -11.14
CA ASN A 66 -14.50 3.05 -11.65
C ASN A 66 -14.83 1.91 -10.70
N LEU A 67 -15.94 2.05 -9.96
CA LEU A 67 -16.41 1.03 -9.01
C LEU A 67 -16.77 -0.30 -9.69
N GLY A 68 -17.26 -0.26 -10.93
CA GLY A 68 -17.60 -1.46 -11.72
C GLY A 68 -16.45 -2.00 -12.55
N SER A 69 -15.20 -1.68 -12.19
CA SER A 69 -14.03 -2.12 -12.94
C SER A 69 -13.58 -3.53 -12.55
N PRO A 70 -12.91 -4.25 -13.47
CA PRO A 70 -12.30 -5.56 -13.15
C PRO A 70 -11.34 -5.50 -11.96
N LEU A 71 -10.68 -4.37 -11.71
CA LEU A 71 -9.82 -4.20 -10.55
C LEU A 71 -10.59 -4.33 -9.23
N CYS A 72 -11.84 -3.85 -9.20
CA CYS A 72 -12.69 -3.93 -8.01
C CYS A 72 -13.22 -5.34 -7.75
N GLU A 73 -13.41 -6.14 -8.79
CA GLU A 73 -13.81 -7.55 -8.65
C GLU A 73 -12.72 -8.40 -7.95
N GLU A 74 -11.46 -7.99 -8.06
CA GLU A 74 -10.32 -8.66 -7.43
C GLU A 74 -9.96 -8.09 -6.05
N ALA A 75 -10.69 -7.09 -5.54
CA ALA A 75 -10.38 -6.39 -4.30
C ALA A 75 -11.37 -6.72 -3.18
N ASP A 76 -10.88 -6.85 -1.94
CA ASP A 76 -11.71 -6.87 -0.73
C ASP A 76 -12.31 -5.50 -0.44
N PHE A 77 -11.56 -4.43 -0.75
CA PHE A 77 -11.99 -3.05 -0.54
C PHE A 77 -11.74 -2.18 -1.77
N CYS A 78 -12.77 -1.45 -2.21
CA CYS A 78 -12.65 -0.46 -3.28
C CYS A 78 -12.70 0.96 -2.74
N LEU A 79 -11.63 1.73 -2.96
CA LEU A 79 -11.53 3.15 -2.65
C LEU A 79 -11.71 3.94 -3.94
N ILE A 80 -12.88 4.56 -4.05
CA ILE A 80 -13.21 5.39 -5.21
C ILE A 80 -12.71 6.80 -5.00
N ASN A 81 -11.79 7.24 -5.86
CA ASN A 81 -11.29 8.60 -5.80
C ASN A 81 -12.14 9.53 -6.70
N GLY A 82 -12.53 10.68 -6.16
CA GLY A 82 -13.48 11.57 -6.79
C GLY A 82 -12.85 12.39 -7.92
N ASN A 83 -13.08 11.99 -9.17
CA ASN A 83 -13.14 12.95 -10.27
C ASN A 83 -14.15 12.48 -11.34
N ARG A 84 -14.84 13.44 -11.96
CA ARG A 84 -15.67 13.22 -13.15
C ARG A 84 -14.82 13.39 -14.41
N GLN A 85 -13.66 12.75 -14.47
CA GLN A 85 -12.82 12.79 -15.66
C GLN A 85 -13.10 11.55 -16.51
N GLY A 86 -13.09 11.72 -17.84
CA GLY A 86 -13.30 10.62 -18.77
C GLY A 86 -12.09 9.68 -18.84
N MET A 87 -12.26 8.52 -19.48
CA MET A 87 -11.25 7.45 -19.55
C MET A 87 -9.86 7.90 -20.05
N LEU A 88 -9.80 8.97 -20.86
CA LEU A 88 -8.55 9.51 -21.43
C LEU A 88 -7.79 10.47 -20.49
N GLN A 89 -8.29 10.73 -19.30
CA GLN A 89 -7.72 11.68 -18.35
C GLN A 89 -7.04 11.01 -17.15
N GLY A 90 -6.62 9.74 -17.28
CA GLY A 90 -5.91 9.02 -16.22
C GLY A 90 -4.58 9.65 -15.79
N ASP A 91 -3.97 10.47 -16.66
CA ASP A 91 -2.75 11.22 -16.38
C ASP A 91 -2.97 12.72 -16.14
N SER A 92 -4.24 13.15 -16.02
CA SER A 92 -4.51 14.54 -15.66
C SER A 92 -4.01 14.85 -14.24
N ILE A 93 -3.61 16.10 -14.04
CA ILE A 93 -3.22 16.60 -12.71
C ILE A 93 -4.35 16.37 -11.70
N GLY A 94 -5.60 16.55 -12.11
CA GLY A 94 -6.77 16.29 -11.26
C GLY A 94 -6.87 14.83 -10.82
N THR A 95 -6.64 13.87 -11.72
CA THR A 95 -6.57 12.44 -11.39
C THR A 95 -5.46 12.15 -10.39
N LYS A 96 -4.23 12.62 -10.66
CA LYS A 96 -3.11 12.37 -9.76
C LYS A 96 -3.32 13.04 -8.40
N ALA A 97 -3.89 14.25 -8.35
CA ALA A 97 -4.22 14.95 -7.11
C ALA A 97 -5.24 14.18 -6.26
N ALA A 98 -6.31 13.67 -6.87
CA ALA A 98 -7.30 12.85 -6.19
C ALA A 98 -6.69 11.55 -5.63
N GLN A 99 -5.84 10.87 -6.41
CA GLN A 99 -5.11 9.68 -5.94
C GLN A 99 -4.17 10.01 -4.78
N LEU A 100 -3.41 11.10 -4.87
CA LEU A 100 -2.50 11.55 -3.82
C LEU A 100 -3.25 11.89 -2.53
N PHE A 101 -4.43 12.51 -2.64
CA PHE A 101 -5.30 12.79 -1.50
C PHE A 101 -5.74 11.51 -0.79
N VAL A 102 -6.19 10.48 -1.55
CA VAL A 102 -6.56 9.18 -0.95
C VAL A 102 -5.36 8.54 -0.24
N PHE A 103 -4.17 8.56 -0.83
CA PHE A 103 -2.98 8.05 -0.16
C PHE A 103 -2.62 8.83 1.11
N ASP A 104 -2.79 10.14 1.10
CA ASP A 104 -2.51 10.97 2.26
C ASP A 104 -3.51 10.74 3.39
N LEU A 105 -4.79 10.56 3.06
CA LEU A 105 -5.83 10.18 4.02
C LEU A 105 -5.54 8.81 4.64
N LEU A 106 -5.23 7.79 3.82
CA LEU A 106 -4.84 6.46 4.31
C LEU A 106 -3.63 6.54 5.25
N TYR A 107 -2.61 7.30 4.87
CA TYR A 107 -1.45 7.51 5.72
C TYR A 107 -1.80 8.20 7.04
N THR A 108 -2.66 9.22 7.00
CA THR A 108 -3.11 9.94 8.20
C THR A 108 -3.88 9.02 9.14
N LEU A 109 -4.79 8.19 8.61
CA LEU A 109 -5.54 7.21 9.39
C LEU A 109 -4.63 6.14 10.00
N LEU A 110 -3.62 5.65 9.27
CA LEU A 110 -2.61 4.73 9.81
C LEU A 110 -1.78 5.35 10.94
N VAL A 111 -1.48 6.65 10.86
CA VAL A 111 -0.81 7.37 11.96
C VAL A 111 -1.73 7.50 13.16
N GLN A 112 -3.01 7.80 12.94
CA GLN A 112 -4.00 7.97 14.01
C GLN A 112 -4.36 6.64 14.71
N SER A 113 -4.33 5.51 14.01
CA SER A 113 -4.59 4.20 14.62
C SER A 113 -3.47 3.74 15.56
N SER A 114 -2.24 4.24 15.37
CA SER A 114 -1.08 3.89 16.20
C SER A 114 -0.17 5.10 16.50
N PRO A 115 -0.64 6.12 17.25
CA PRO A 115 0.06 7.40 17.38
C PRO A 115 1.46 7.30 17.98
N GLU A 116 1.63 6.53 19.06
CA GLU A 116 2.92 6.39 19.73
C GLU A 116 3.96 5.65 18.88
N GLN A 117 3.58 4.54 18.24
CA GLN A 117 4.46 3.80 17.34
C GLN A 117 4.87 4.65 16.13
N ALA A 118 3.91 5.41 15.56
CA ALA A 118 4.18 6.30 14.44
C ALA A 118 5.12 7.44 14.86
N ARG A 119 4.94 8.03 16.05
CA ARG A 119 5.80 9.07 16.60
C ARG A 119 7.22 8.55 16.84
N GLU A 120 7.36 7.40 17.50
CA GLU A 120 8.65 6.78 17.78
C GLU A 120 9.41 6.45 16.49
N SER A 121 8.74 5.83 15.52
CA SER A 121 9.33 5.49 14.22
C SER A 121 9.75 6.74 13.43
N LYS A 122 8.94 7.81 13.47
CA LYS A 122 9.28 9.10 12.87
C LYS A 122 10.52 9.72 13.51
N LEU A 123 10.62 9.71 14.85
CA LEU A 123 11.80 10.23 15.55
C LEU A 123 13.06 9.42 15.20
N ARG A 124 12.97 8.09 15.18
CA ARG A 124 14.08 7.21 14.77
C ARG A 124 14.52 7.47 13.33
N THR A 125 13.58 7.66 12.41
CA THR A 125 13.90 7.95 11.00
C THR A 125 14.41 9.37 10.77
N MET A 126 13.97 10.36 11.56
CA MET A 126 14.51 11.73 11.51
C MET A 126 15.90 11.84 12.11
N ASN A 127 16.19 11.06 13.16
CA ASN A 127 17.49 11.04 13.83
C ASN A 127 18.48 10.05 13.20
N ALA A 128 18.11 9.44 12.06
CA ALA A 128 19.03 8.59 11.32
C ALA A 128 20.19 9.46 10.80
N PRO A 129 21.44 9.22 11.22
CA PRO A 129 22.58 10.05 10.82
C PRO A 129 22.77 9.99 9.31
N GLY A 130 22.73 11.16 8.66
CA GLY A 130 23.06 11.34 7.26
C GLY A 130 24.51 11.78 7.09
N HIS A 131 25.19 11.18 6.12
CA HIS A 131 26.60 11.29 5.71
C HIS A 131 27.54 10.20 6.27
N ASP A 132 28.01 9.35 5.36
CA ASP A 132 29.20 8.49 5.41
C ASP A 132 29.14 7.02 5.84
N LYS A 133 27.96 6.40 6.01
CA LYS A 133 27.90 4.93 6.04
C LYS A 133 26.77 4.40 5.18
N ILE A 134 27.11 3.89 4.00
CA ILE A 134 26.27 2.96 3.24
C ILE A 134 26.07 1.74 4.15
N ILE A 135 24.93 1.67 4.82
CA ILE A 135 24.50 0.47 5.52
C ILE A 135 23.87 -0.40 4.43
N PRO A 136 24.45 -1.55 4.04
CA PRO A 136 23.81 -2.42 3.05
C PRO A 136 22.46 -2.86 3.61
N PHE A 137 21.43 -2.77 2.76
CA PHE A 137 20.08 -3.20 3.06
C PHE A 137 20.08 -4.73 3.26
N THR A 138 20.27 -5.20 4.49
CA THR A 138 20.21 -6.63 4.80
C THR A 138 18.76 -7.09 4.69
N TYR A 139 18.43 -7.75 3.57
CA TYR A 139 17.18 -8.46 3.40
C TYR A 139 17.14 -9.63 4.39
N ARG A 140 16.45 -9.46 5.53
CA ARG A 140 16.18 -10.53 6.49
C ARG A 140 14.77 -11.09 6.24
N ARG A 141 14.68 -12.18 5.48
CA ARG A 141 13.52 -13.08 5.51
C ARG A 141 13.46 -13.73 6.90
N HIS A 142 12.24 -13.84 7.44
CA HIS A 142 11.85 -14.45 8.73
C HIS A 142 12.14 -13.65 10.01
N PHE A 143 11.07 -13.17 10.69
CA PHE A 143 10.58 -13.67 11.98
C PHE A 143 9.09 -13.26 12.16
N PRO A 144 8.27 -14.06 12.87
CA PRO A 144 6.87 -13.75 13.23
C PRO A 144 6.82 -12.86 14.49
N PHE A 145 5.60 -12.47 14.90
CA PHE A 145 5.17 -11.88 16.18
C PHE A 145 4.43 -10.54 16.03
N LEU A 146 3.10 -10.66 16.02
CA LEU A 146 2.22 -9.93 16.92
C LEU A 146 1.03 -10.83 17.23
N SER A 147 1.28 -11.86 18.05
CA SER A 147 0.28 -12.34 19.00
C SER A 147 0.44 -11.48 20.25
N MET A 148 -0.55 -10.65 20.56
CA MET A 148 -0.71 -10.16 21.92
C MET A 148 -2.20 -10.18 22.24
N SER A 149 -2.57 -11.24 22.95
CA SER A 149 -3.72 -11.28 23.83
C SER A 149 -3.67 -10.10 24.79
N LEU A 150 -4.74 -9.31 24.83
CA LEU A 150 -5.07 -8.42 25.93
C LEU A 150 -6.58 -8.50 26.12
N LEU A 151 -6.97 -9.58 26.80
CA LEU A 151 -8.27 -9.75 27.44
C LEU A 151 -8.07 -9.89 28.96
N ASP A 152 -7.03 -9.24 29.49
CA ASP A 152 -6.80 -9.09 30.92
C ASP A 152 -6.57 -7.61 31.22
N ALA A 153 -7.34 -7.11 32.19
CA ALA A 153 -7.45 -5.74 32.73
C ALA A 153 -8.54 -4.85 32.09
N LEU A 154 -9.74 -5.03 32.69
CA LEU A 154 -11.01 -4.28 32.64
C LEU A 154 -12.07 -4.85 31.68
#